data_AF-A0ABD4DUJ0-F1
#
_entry.id   AF-A0ABD4DUJ0-F1
#
_cell.length_a   1.000
_cell.length_b   1.000
_cell.length_c   1.000
_cell.angle_alpha   90.00
_cell.angle_beta   90.00
_cell.angle_gamma   90.00
#
_symmetry.space_group_name_H-M   'P 1'
#
loop_
_entity.id
_entity.type
_entity.pdbx_description
1 polymer ?
#
loop_
_entity_poly.entity_id
_entity_poly.type
_entity_poly.pdbx_seq_one_letter_code
_entity_poly.pdbx_strand_id
1 'polypeptide(L)'
;MLAGTQHADVVLDWDRRNPDGEPFFALTGLEYANAAAVMSLTTIPASAGGCTILVERISSEPLTCNAVAKSELRDYKGTQLVRAVTVYANPARPRETVTLVDAPSACLIIRRQVQFRWGAEQ
;
A
#
# COMPACT_ATOMS: atom_id res chain seq x y z
N MET A 1 16.05 -9.97 -2.46
CA MET A 1 15.48 -9.24 -1.31
C MET A 1 14.54 -8.17 -1.83
N LEU A 2 13.35 -8.04 -1.24
CA LEU A 2 12.34 -7.09 -1.68
C LEU A 2 12.85 -5.67 -1.37
N ALA A 3 13.14 -4.86 -2.39
CA ALA A 3 13.39 -3.43 -2.25
C ALA A 3 14.38 -3.01 -1.14
N GLY A 4 15.46 -3.78 -0.92
CA GLY A 4 16.51 -3.43 0.06
C GLY A 4 16.21 -3.79 1.52
N THR A 5 15.20 -4.61 1.80
CA THR A 5 15.01 -5.21 3.13
C THR A 5 16.21 -6.07 3.53
N GLN A 6 16.51 -6.16 4.83
CA GLN A 6 17.44 -7.12 5.42
C GLN A 6 16.76 -8.47 5.70
N HIS A 7 15.50 -8.41 6.12
CA HIS A 7 14.67 -9.59 6.39
C HIS A 7 13.23 -9.33 5.95
N ALA A 8 12.53 -10.40 5.57
CA ALA A 8 11.12 -10.33 5.24
C ALA A 8 10.43 -11.66 5.53
N ASP A 9 9.32 -11.61 6.26
CA ASP A 9 8.44 -12.75 6.55
C ASP A 9 7.05 -12.49 6.00
N VAL A 10 6.33 -13.57 5.65
CA VAL A 10 5.01 -13.48 5.03
C VAL A 10 3.99 -14.37 5.74
N VAL A 11 2.80 -13.82 5.97
CA VAL A 11 1.58 -14.55 6.34
C VAL A 11 0.64 -14.53 5.14
N LEU A 12 0.04 -15.67 4.83
CA LEU A 12 -0.80 -15.88 3.65
C LEU A 12 -2.14 -16.48 4.07
N ASP A 13 -3.23 -15.88 3.60
CA ASP A 13 -4.58 -16.46 3.62
C ASP A 13 -4.99 -16.80 2.19
N TRP A 14 -5.09 -18.10 1.89
CA TRP A 14 -5.32 -18.62 0.54
C TRP A 14 -6.10 -19.94 0.60
N ASP A 15 -7.27 -20.03 -0.05
CA ASP A 15 -7.97 -21.31 -0.19
C ASP A 15 -7.34 -22.16 -1.28
N ARG A 16 -6.49 -23.10 -0.85
CA ARG A 16 -5.81 -24.04 -1.75
C ARG A 16 -6.75 -24.97 -2.54
N ARG A 17 -8.02 -25.07 -2.15
CA ARG A 17 -9.02 -25.89 -2.88
C ARG A 17 -9.64 -25.13 -4.06
N ASN A 18 -9.59 -23.80 -4.05
CA ASN A 18 -10.03 -22.96 -5.16
C ASN A 18 -9.01 -21.84 -5.41
N PRO A 19 -7.78 -22.20 -5.85
CA PRO A 19 -6.62 -21.32 -5.81
C PRO A 19 -6.75 -20.06 -6.68
N ASP A 20 -7.53 -20.15 -7.77
CA ASP A 20 -7.71 -19.09 -8.76
C ASP A 20 -9.10 -18.45 -8.72
N GLY A 21 -10.04 -19.05 -7.98
CA GLY A 21 -11.44 -18.61 -7.92
C GLY A 21 -11.80 -17.82 -6.67
N GLU A 22 -10.93 -17.82 -5.64
CA GLU A 22 -11.14 -17.06 -4.41
C GLU A 22 -10.12 -15.93 -4.23
N PRO A 23 -10.42 -14.92 -3.40
CA PRO A 23 -9.44 -13.92 -3.02
C PRO A 23 -8.20 -14.53 -2.34
N PHE A 24 -7.05 -13.91 -2.61
CA PHE A 24 -5.79 -14.19 -1.93
C PHE A 24 -5.35 -12.95 -1.15
N PHE A 25 -4.90 -13.17 0.10
CA PHE A 25 -4.40 -12.13 0.97
C PHE A 25 -3.00 -12.49 1.45
N ALA A 26 -2.09 -11.53 1.40
CA ALA A 26 -0.75 -11.66 1.93
C ALA A 26 -0.39 -10.44 2.75
N LEU A 27 0.23 -10.67 3.90
CA LEU A 27 0.85 -9.64 4.73
C LEU A 27 2.34 -9.95 4.85
N THR A 28 3.18 -9.05 4.39
CA THR A 28 4.63 -9.18 4.45
C THR A 28 5.20 -8.18 5.46
N GLY A 29 5.89 -8.67 6.48
CA GLY A 29 6.75 -7.84 7.33
C GLY A 29 8.06 -7.54 6.61
N LEU A 30 8.50 -6.28 6.64
CA LEU A 30 9.70 -5.80 5.96
C LEU A 30 10.63 -5.13 6.97
N GLU A 31 11.82 -5.68 7.16
CA GLU A 31 12.85 -5.12 8.05
C GLU A 31 13.94 -4.41 7.24
N TYR A 32 14.28 -3.19 7.63
CA TYR A 32 15.39 -2.38 7.12
C TYR A 32 16.32 -2.02 8.28
N ALA A 33 17.53 -1.55 7.97
CA ALA A 33 18.56 -1.26 8.98
C ALA A 33 18.09 -0.39 10.17
N ASN A 34 17.20 0.59 9.93
CA ASN A 34 16.69 1.50 10.96
C ASN A 34 15.17 1.72 10.84
N ALA A 35 14.44 0.83 10.16
CA ALA A 35 13.02 1.01 9.90
C ALA A 35 12.32 -0.33 9.69
N ALA A 36 11.01 -0.35 9.90
CA ALA A 36 10.15 -1.47 9.54
C ALA A 36 8.96 -0.98 8.71
N ALA A 37 8.43 -1.85 7.88
CA ALA A 37 7.19 -1.63 7.16
C ALA A 37 6.39 -2.93 7.07
N VAL A 38 5.11 -2.79 6.77
CA VAL A 38 4.24 -3.91 6.44
C VAL A 38 3.70 -3.68 5.04
N MET A 39 3.68 -4.72 4.22
CA MET A 39 3.07 -4.70 2.89
C MET A 39 1.90 -5.66 2.85
N SER A 40 0.71 -5.15 2.53
CA SER A 40 -0.47 -5.94 2.22
C SER A 40 -0.60 -6.11 0.70
N LEU A 41 -0.87 -7.32 0.26
CA LEU A 41 -1.24 -7.65 -1.10
C LEU A 41 -2.57 -8.40 -1.05
N THR A 42 -3.57 -7.86 -1.74
CA THR A 42 -4.87 -8.52 -1.93
C THR A 42 -5.11 -8.70 -3.41
N THR A 43 -5.46 -9.91 -3.82
CA THR A 43 -5.96 -10.18 -5.17
C THR A 43 -7.37 -10.72 -5.09
N ILE A 44 -8.24 -10.23 -5.97
CA ILE A 44 -9.65 -10.64 -6.04
C ILE A 44 -9.92 -11.04 -7.49
N PRO A 45 -10.21 -12.33 -7.76
CA PRO A 45 -10.58 -12.78 -9.09
C PRO A 45 -11.79 -12.02 -9.62
N ALA A 46 -11.77 -11.66 -10.90
CA ALA A 46 -12.90 -11.04 -11.56
C ALA A 46 -13.71 -12.09 -12.33
N SER A 47 -15.04 -11.96 -12.33
CA SER A 47 -15.94 -12.91 -13.01
C SER A 47 -15.72 -13.02 -14.52
N ALA A 48 -15.17 -11.98 -15.15
CA ALA A 48 -14.85 -11.94 -16.58
C ALA A 48 -13.40 -12.37 -16.89
N GLY A 49 -12.71 -13.01 -15.94
CA GLY A 49 -11.28 -13.33 -16.05
C GLY A 49 -10.36 -12.20 -15.56
N GLY A 50 -9.11 -12.56 -15.25
CA GLY A 50 -8.15 -11.67 -14.59
C GLY A 50 -8.49 -11.42 -13.11
N CYS A 51 -7.79 -10.47 -12.50
CA CYS A 51 -7.93 -10.13 -11.08
C CYS A 51 -7.91 -8.61 -10.85
N THR A 52 -8.54 -8.16 -9.76
CA THR A 52 -8.22 -6.86 -9.16
C THR A 52 -7.09 -7.06 -8.16
N ILE A 53 -6.04 -6.26 -8.26
CA ILE A 53 -4.89 -6.26 -7.35
C ILE A 53 -4.89 -4.96 -6.55
N LEU A 54 -4.78 -5.09 -5.23
CA LEU A 54 -4.53 -4.02 -4.29
C LEU A 54 -3.20 -4.29 -3.60
N VAL A 55 -2.28 -3.34 -3.67
CA VAL A 55 -1.03 -3.35 -2.92
C VAL A 55 -0.99 -2.14 -2.01
N GLU A 56 -0.67 -2.37 -0.75
CA GLU A 56 -0.54 -1.32 0.27
C GLU A 56 0.75 -1.52 1.04
N ARG A 57 1.57 -0.47 1.15
CA ARG A 57 2.71 -0.43 2.07
C ARG A 57 2.40 0.55 3.18
N ILE A 58 2.50 0.05 4.40
CA ILE A 58 2.29 0.79 5.65
C ILE A 58 3.66 0.95 6.32
N SER A 59 4.06 2.19 6.57
CA SER A 59 5.31 2.51 7.24
C SER A 59 5.12 3.70 8.19
N SER A 60 6.14 3.98 9.00
CA SER A 60 6.17 5.15 9.88
C SER A 60 7.45 5.93 9.70
N GLU A 61 7.37 7.25 9.70
CA GLU A 61 8.53 8.15 9.72
C GLU A 61 8.54 8.95 11.02
N PRO A 62 9.71 9.18 11.66
CA PRO A 62 9.84 9.99 12.88
C PRO A 62 9.79 11.50 12.56
N LEU A 63 8.92 11.89 11.64
CA LEU A 63 8.70 13.25 11.17
C LEU A 63 7.21 13.59 11.29
N THR A 64 6.88 14.89 11.25
CA THR A 64 5.47 15.30 11.11
C THR A 64 4.95 14.96 9.73
N CYS A 65 3.66 14.65 9.58
CA CYS A 65 3.09 14.39 8.26
C CYS A 65 3.20 15.60 7.31
N ASN A 66 3.24 16.82 7.85
CA ASN A 66 3.52 18.02 7.05
C ASN A 66 4.94 17.99 6.46
N ALA A 67 5.93 17.57 7.24
CA ALA A 67 7.31 17.43 6.77
C ALA A 67 7.42 16.34 5.68
N VAL A 68 6.80 15.17 5.90
CA VAL A 68 6.74 14.08 4.92
C VAL A 68 6.07 14.54 3.62
N ALA A 69 4.94 15.23 3.70
CA ALA A 69 4.24 15.74 2.52
C ALA A 69 5.13 16.71 1.71
N LYS A 70 5.87 17.59 2.38
CA LYS A 70 6.80 18.54 1.75
C LYS A 70 8.03 17.87 1.14
N SER A 71 8.54 16.79 1.72
CA SER A 71 9.72 16.09 1.19
C SER A 71 9.36 15.15 0.04
N GLU A 72 8.26 14.40 0.15
CA GLU A 72 7.99 13.25 -0.71
C GLU A 72 6.79 13.41 -1.64
N LEU A 73 5.85 14.31 -1.33
CA LEU A 73 4.54 14.37 -1.99
C LEU A 73 4.28 15.72 -2.69
N ARG A 74 5.34 16.40 -3.13
CA ARG A 74 5.26 17.73 -3.76
C ARG A 74 4.35 17.76 -5.00
N ASP A 75 4.38 16.70 -5.79
CA ASP A 75 3.59 16.59 -7.03
C ASP A 75 2.20 15.99 -6.79
N TYR A 76 1.84 15.71 -5.53
CA TYR A 76 0.56 15.11 -5.18
C TYR A 76 -0.43 16.17 -4.73
N LYS A 77 -1.73 15.91 -4.97
CA LYS A 77 -2.83 16.73 -4.47
C LYS A 77 -3.39 16.12 -3.18
N GLY A 78 -3.24 16.85 -2.07
CA GLY A 78 -3.75 16.47 -0.75
C GLY A 78 -5.22 16.84 -0.56
N THR A 79 -6.00 15.94 0.01
CA THR A 79 -7.38 16.14 0.47
C THR A 79 -7.48 15.65 1.91
N GLN A 80 -7.79 16.56 2.84
CA GLN A 80 -7.99 16.20 4.23
C GLN A 80 -9.33 15.47 4.37
N LEU A 81 -9.33 14.28 4.97
CA LEU A 81 -10.56 13.50 5.20
C LEU A 81 -11.12 13.80 6.60
N VAL A 82 -10.27 13.63 7.62
CA VAL A 82 -10.56 14.00 9.01
C VAL A 82 -9.34 14.67 9.62
N ARG A 83 -9.45 15.20 10.84
CA ARG A 83 -8.43 16.05 11.47
C ARG A 83 -7.00 15.49 11.36
N ALA A 84 -6.82 14.19 11.61
CA ALA A 84 -5.51 13.54 11.63
C ALA A 84 -5.20 12.74 10.34
N VAL A 85 -6.01 12.84 9.28
CA VAL A 85 -5.87 11.99 8.08
C VAL A 85 -5.98 12.83 6.82
N THR A 86 -4.94 12.79 6.00
CA THR A 86 -4.91 13.44 4.68
C THR A 86 -4.53 12.42 3.60
N VAL A 87 -5.29 12.39 2.51
CA VAL A 87 -5.01 11.53 1.35
C VAL A 87 -4.41 12.37 0.23
N TYR A 88 -3.29 11.91 -0.30
CA TYR A 88 -2.57 12.51 -1.42
C TYR A 88 -2.74 11.65 -2.65
N ALA A 89 -3.20 12.24 -3.76
CA ALA A 89 -3.32 11.55 -5.04
C ALA A 89 -2.32 12.12 -6.05
N ASN A 90 -1.64 11.26 -6.81
CA ASN A 90 -0.76 11.69 -7.88
C ASN A 90 -1.57 11.88 -9.18
N PRO A 91 -1.67 13.09 -9.74
CA PRO A 91 -2.43 13.31 -10.97
C PRO A 91 -1.81 12.60 -12.19
N ALA A 92 -0.50 12.33 -12.18
CA ALA A 92 0.19 11.60 -13.25
C ALA A 92 0.10 10.09 -13.10
N ARG A 93 -0.30 9.58 -11.93
CA ARG A 93 -0.44 8.14 -11.66
C ARG A 93 -1.84 7.85 -11.11
N PRO A 94 -2.83 7.71 -12.00
CA PRO A 94 -4.18 7.34 -11.59
C PRO A 94 -4.14 6.08 -10.74
N ARG A 95 -4.85 6.08 -9.59
CA ARG A 95 -4.96 4.96 -8.64
C ARG A 95 -3.77 4.73 -7.71
N GLU A 96 -2.73 5.58 -7.76
CA GLU A 96 -1.74 5.68 -6.68
C GLU A 96 -2.22 6.73 -5.67
N THR A 97 -2.24 6.33 -4.40
CA THR A 97 -2.58 7.24 -3.30
C THR A 97 -1.59 7.06 -2.15
N VAL A 98 -1.33 8.15 -1.43
CA VAL A 98 -0.56 8.13 -0.18
C VAL A 98 -1.43 8.75 0.91
N THR A 99 -1.79 7.96 1.91
CA THR A 99 -2.51 8.47 3.09
C THR A 99 -1.50 8.75 4.18
N LEU A 100 -1.51 9.96 4.70
CA LEU A 100 -0.74 10.34 5.88
C LEU A 100 -1.68 10.42 7.08
N VAL A 101 -1.30 9.75 8.17
CA VAL A 101 -2.02 9.77 9.44
C VAL A 101 -1.10 10.31 10.53
N ASP A 102 -1.48 11.42 11.13
CA ASP A 102 -0.74 12.02 12.24
C ASP A 102 -0.82 11.11 13.47
N ALA A 103 0.32 10.59 13.91
CA ALA A 103 0.47 9.78 15.12
C ALA A 103 1.38 10.51 16.14
N PRO A 104 1.31 10.17 17.43
CA PRO A 104 2.22 10.74 18.42
C PRO A 104 3.69 10.49 18.03
N SER A 105 4.44 11.57 17.81
CA SER A 105 5.87 11.55 17.45
C SER A 105 6.23 10.86 16.13
N ALA A 106 5.26 10.59 15.25
CA ALA A 106 5.51 9.96 13.95
C ALA A 106 4.42 10.32 12.94
N CYS A 107 4.73 10.13 11.65
CA CYS A 107 3.74 10.09 10.59
C CYS A 107 3.58 8.65 10.12
N LEU A 108 2.37 8.11 10.20
CA LEU A 108 2.04 6.85 9.53
C LEU A 108 1.74 7.13 8.06
N ILE A 109 2.31 6.31 7.20
CA ILE A 109 2.26 6.46 5.75
C ILE A 109 1.67 5.18 5.17
N ILE A 110 0.54 5.31 4.48
CA ILE A 110 -0.10 4.20 3.74
C ILE A 110 -0.01 4.53 2.26
N ARG A 111 0.91 3.88 1.56
CA ARG A 111 1.06 3.99 0.10
C ARG A 111 0.28 2.87 -0.56
N ARG A 112 -0.73 3.22 -1.35
CA ARG A 112 -1.67 2.28 -1.95
C ARG A 112 -1.66 2.41 -3.47
N GLN A 113 -1.67 1.28 -4.16
CA GLN A 113 -1.89 1.18 -5.59
C GLN A 113 -2.96 0.12 -5.89
N VAL A 114 -3.85 0.43 -6.83
CA VAL A 114 -4.89 -0.50 -7.30
C VAL A 114 -4.81 -0.69 -8.80
N GLN A 115 -4.83 -1.95 -9.24
CA GLN A 115 -4.98 -2.32 -10.63
C GLN A 115 -6.23 -3.20 -10.80
N PHE A 116 -7.24 -2.67 -11.49
CA PHE A 116 -8.41 -3.46 -11.89
C PHE A 116 -8.12 -4.25 -13.16
N ARG A 117 -8.76 -5.42 -13.30
CA ARG A 117 -8.72 -6.27 -14.51
C ARG A 117 -7.30 -6.64 -14.93
N TRP A 118 -6.39 -6.81 -13.97
CA TRP A 118 -5.05 -7.30 -14.24
C TRP A 118 -5.11 -8.71 -14.83
N GLY A 119 -4.41 -8.94 -15.94
CA GLY A 119 -4.37 -10.25 -16.61
C GLY A 119 -5.67 -10.63 -17.35
N ALA A 120 -6.66 -9.75 -17.45
CA ALA A 120 -7.79 -9.96 -18.36
C ALA A 120 -7.32 -9.73 -19.82
N GLU A 121 -7.71 -10.59 -20.75
CA GLU A 121 -7.55 -10.31 -22.18
C GLU A 121 -8.32 -9.02 -22.53
N GLN A 122 -7.68 -8.16 -23.32
CA GLN A 122 -8.22 -6.84 -23.70
C GLN A 122 -9.16 -6.94 -24.89
#